data_AF-C4KE90-F1
#
_entry.id   AF-C4KE90-F1
#
_cell.length_a   1.000
_cell.length_b   1.000
_cell.length_c   1.000
_cell.angle_alpha   90.00
_cell.angle_beta   90.00
_cell.angle_gamma   90.00
#
_symmetry.space_group_name_H-M   'P 1'
#
loop_
_entity.id
_entity.type
_entity.pdbx_description
1 polymer ?
#
loop_
_entity_poly.entity_id
_entity_poly.type
_entity_poly.pdbx_seq_one_letter_code
_entity_poly.pdbx_strand_id
1 'polypeptide(L)'
;MVKILLFSPNPNEFKRVGVYENNKVIDLVKAYELLYDAKPPNWFYDTKDLIEGGDGAMLMIKTILDNLRGNEDKVSYDPEKIFYYPPITNPEKIFLLAVNYKAHGKETNNEPPKEPYIFTKFSNALIGHNQPILYPKASNKVDYEVELAVIIGKKGKYIRKERVSDYVFGYTVFNDISYRDKQFPSEMPYGMRWVHGKGMDTGAPMGPWIVTKDEIPNPYELRLTLRVNGEVRQDAYAEDMIFKIDEIIEYLSNGITLKPGDVISTGTPPGVGLASGKFLKAGDVIEAEISKIGVLRNYLVKEE
;
A
#
# COMPACT_ATOMS: atom_id res chain seq x y z
N MET A 1 -6.98 11.13 -13.57
CA MET A 1 -6.21 10.34 -12.59
C MET A 1 -6.57 10.72 -11.18
N VAL A 2 -7.61 10.07 -10.64
CA VAL A 2 -8.01 10.24 -9.24
C VAL A 2 -7.03 9.50 -8.32
N LYS A 3 -6.26 10.27 -7.55
CA LYS A 3 -5.28 9.78 -6.57
C LYS A 3 -5.74 10.21 -5.17
N ILE A 4 -6.23 9.26 -4.37
CA ILE A 4 -6.82 9.53 -3.06
C ILE A 4 -5.80 9.27 -1.97
N LEU A 5 -5.63 10.22 -1.06
CA LEU A 5 -4.72 10.11 0.08
C LEU A 5 -5.43 10.50 1.38
N LEU A 6 -4.84 10.07 2.48
CA LEU A 6 -5.18 10.51 3.81
C LEU A 6 -4.01 11.36 4.33
N PHE A 7 -4.30 12.59 4.70
CA PHE A 7 -3.26 13.55 5.10
C PHE A 7 -3.76 14.49 6.20
N SER A 8 -2.85 15.24 6.79
CA SER A 8 -3.17 16.46 7.51
C SER A 8 -2.21 17.57 7.06
N PRO A 9 -2.59 18.86 7.16
CA PRO A 9 -1.70 19.96 6.80
C PRO A 9 -0.41 19.96 7.64
N ASN A 10 -0.51 19.48 8.88
CA ASN A 10 0.62 19.22 9.77
C ASN A 10 0.22 18.14 10.80
N PRO A 11 1.18 17.53 11.53
CA PRO A 11 0.91 16.42 12.45
C PRO A 11 -0.05 16.75 13.62
N ASN A 12 -0.28 18.03 13.92
CA ASN A 12 -1.15 18.46 15.02
C ASN A 12 -2.60 18.71 14.59
N GLU A 13 -2.89 18.62 13.28
CA GLU A 13 -4.22 18.76 12.74
C GLU A 13 -4.88 17.41 12.46
N PHE A 14 -6.21 17.40 12.44
CA PHE A 14 -6.97 16.19 12.12
C PHE A 14 -6.69 15.70 10.70
N LYS A 15 -6.57 14.37 10.59
CA LYS A 15 -6.51 13.66 9.31
C LYS A 15 -7.78 13.89 8.49
N ARG A 16 -7.62 13.97 7.18
CA ARG A 16 -8.70 14.15 6.21
C ARG A 16 -8.31 13.59 4.85
N VAL A 17 -9.32 13.25 4.07
CA VAL A 17 -9.17 12.72 2.72
C VAL A 17 -8.82 13.88 1.78
N GLY A 18 -7.81 13.66 0.95
CA GLY A 18 -7.44 14.55 -0.14
C GLY A 18 -7.45 13.86 -1.49
N VAL A 19 -7.38 14.68 -2.54
CA VAL A 19 -7.11 14.23 -3.91
C VAL A 19 -5.83 14.90 -4.40
N TYR A 20 -4.87 14.10 -4.87
CA TYR A 20 -3.69 14.62 -5.54
C TYR A 20 -3.96 14.83 -7.03
N GLU A 21 -3.90 16.08 -7.48
CA GLU A 21 -4.07 16.47 -8.87
C GLU A 21 -3.21 17.71 -9.19
N ASN A 22 -2.61 17.78 -10.38
CA ASN A 22 -1.84 18.95 -10.84
C ASN A 22 -0.76 19.42 -9.84
N ASN A 23 -0.04 18.48 -9.23
CA ASN A 23 1.00 18.73 -8.22
C ASN A 23 0.50 19.44 -6.95
N LYS A 24 -0.77 19.24 -6.60
CA LYS A 24 -1.43 19.79 -5.42
C LYS A 24 -2.24 18.71 -4.73
N VAL A 25 -2.41 18.86 -3.41
CA VAL A 25 -3.33 18.04 -2.63
C VAL A 25 -4.56 18.87 -2.30
N ILE A 26 -5.68 18.56 -2.96
CA ILE A 26 -6.98 19.18 -2.71
C ILE A 26 -7.57 18.56 -1.44
N ASP A 27 -7.88 19.41 -0.46
CA ASP A 27 -8.54 19.03 0.80
C ASP A 27 -10.05 18.91 0.59
N LEU A 28 -10.59 17.70 0.62
CA LEU A 28 -12.01 17.47 0.35
C LEU A 28 -12.93 18.04 1.43
N VAL A 29 -12.44 18.20 2.66
CA VAL A 29 -13.19 18.84 3.75
C VAL A 29 -13.35 20.32 3.44
N LYS A 30 -12.24 21.02 3.17
CA LYS A 30 -12.27 22.45 2.82
C LYS A 30 -12.99 22.73 1.51
N ALA A 31 -12.82 21.84 0.53
CA ALA A 31 -13.51 21.95 -0.76
C ALA A 31 -15.03 21.85 -0.59
N TYR A 32 -15.50 20.91 0.21
CA TYR A 32 -16.92 20.75 0.50
C TYR A 32 -17.48 21.99 1.22
N GLU A 33 -16.79 22.46 2.26
CA GLU A 33 -17.19 23.66 3.00
C GLU A 33 -17.25 24.90 2.09
N LEU A 34 -16.25 25.09 1.23
CA LEU A 34 -16.21 26.22 0.28
C LEU A 34 -17.37 26.19 -0.72
N LEU A 35 -17.75 25.02 -1.23
CA LEU A 35 -18.76 24.88 -2.28
C LEU A 35 -20.19 24.87 -1.74
N TYR A 36 -20.41 24.31 -0.55
CA TYR A 36 -21.75 24.03 -0.04
C TYR A 36 -22.11 24.79 1.24
N ASP A 37 -21.16 25.49 1.87
CA ASP A 37 -21.36 26.19 3.14
C ASP A 37 -22.00 25.28 4.21
N ALA A 38 -21.55 24.02 4.25
CA ALA A 38 -22.14 22.97 5.05
C ALA A 38 -21.07 22.05 5.65
N LYS A 39 -21.43 21.37 6.74
CA LYS A 39 -20.56 20.38 7.38
C LYS A 39 -20.31 19.20 6.44
N PRO A 40 -19.05 18.82 6.18
CA PRO A 40 -18.74 17.71 5.29
C PRO A 40 -19.19 16.35 5.88
N PRO A 41 -19.51 15.37 5.02
CA PRO A 41 -19.77 14.00 5.45
C PRO A 41 -18.57 13.39 6.18
N ASN A 42 -18.85 12.51 7.15
CA ASN A 42 -17.81 11.88 7.97
C ASN A 42 -16.77 11.08 7.16
N TRP A 43 -17.15 10.55 6.00
CA TRP A 43 -16.24 9.78 5.14
C TRP A 43 -15.11 10.60 4.52
N PHE A 44 -15.10 11.94 4.65
CA PHE A 44 -13.94 12.76 4.29
C PHE A 44 -12.88 12.85 5.39
N TYR A 45 -13.06 12.17 6.53
CA TYR A 45 -12.06 12.10 7.59
C TYR A 45 -11.37 10.74 7.68
N ASP A 46 -11.83 9.74 6.91
CA ASP A 46 -11.25 8.41 6.88
C ASP A 46 -11.47 7.75 5.51
N THR A 47 -10.39 7.34 4.86
CA THR A 47 -10.45 6.75 3.51
C THR A 47 -11.16 5.40 3.50
N LYS A 48 -11.18 4.63 4.59
CA LYS A 48 -11.95 3.38 4.66
C LYS A 48 -13.45 3.69 4.62
N ASP A 49 -13.90 4.70 5.38
CA ASP A 49 -15.29 5.16 5.36
C ASP A 49 -15.69 5.71 3.98
N LEU A 50 -14.76 6.38 3.28
CA LEU A 50 -14.95 6.80 1.88
C LEU A 50 -15.21 5.61 0.96
N ILE A 51 -14.38 4.57 1.07
CA ILE A 51 -14.53 3.35 0.25
C ILE A 51 -15.85 2.63 0.60
N GLU A 52 -16.23 2.58 1.87
CA GLU A 52 -17.53 2.04 2.30
C GLU A 52 -18.72 2.83 1.74
N GLY A 53 -18.56 4.15 1.55
CA GLY A 53 -19.54 5.01 0.89
C GLY A 53 -19.73 4.70 -0.62
N GLY A 54 -18.82 3.94 -1.23
CA GLY A 54 -18.94 3.41 -2.58
C GLY A 54 -19.14 4.48 -3.66
N ASP A 55 -19.96 4.14 -4.67
CA ASP A 55 -20.19 5.00 -5.84
C ASP A 55 -20.75 6.38 -5.48
N GLY A 56 -21.54 6.47 -4.39
CA GLY A 56 -22.10 7.75 -3.93
C GLY A 56 -21.02 8.70 -3.41
N ALA A 57 -20.07 8.18 -2.61
CA ALA A 57 -18.94 8.96 -2.12
C ALA A 57 -18.00 9.38 -3.27
N MET A 58 -17.76 8.48 -4.22
CA MET A 58 -16.93 8.77 -5.41
C MET A 58 -17.58 9.79 -6.35
N LEU A 59 -18.89 9.72 -6.55
CA LEU A 59 -19.64 10.72 -7.31
C LEU A 59 -19.55 12.10 -6.65
N MET A 60 -19.60 12.15 -5.31
CA MET A 60 -19.43 13.40 -4.57
C MET A 60 -18.03 13.99 -4.78
N ILE A 61 -16.97 13.18 -4.72
CA ILE A 61 -15.60 13.64 -5.03
C ILE A 61 -15.54 14.24 -6.43
N LYS A 62 -16.04 13.51 -7.43
CA LYS A 62 -16.04 14.02 -8.81
C LYS A 62 -16.79 15.34 -8.93
N THR A 63 -17.97 15.43 -8.30
CA THR A 63 -18.79 16.66 -8.29
C THR A 63 -18.06 17.82 -7.63
N ILE A 64 -17.36 17.59 -6.52
CA ILE A 64 -16.54 18.61 -5.86
C ILE A 64 -15.44 19.10 -6.80
N LEU A 65 -14.66 18.18 -7.39
CA LEU A 65 -13.54 18.52 -8.28
C LEU A 65 -14.03 19.29 -9.52
N ASP A 66 -15.15 18.88 -10.11
CA ASP A 66 -15.73 19.58 -11.27
C ASP A 66 -16.21 20.99 -10.92
N ASN A 67 -16.76 21.20 -9.73
CA ASN A 67 -17.23 22.52 -9.26
C ASN A 67 -16.14 23.40 -8.66
N LEU A 68 -14.99 22.84 -8.30
CA LEU A 68 -13.84 23.59 -7.78
C LEU A 68 -13.04 24.33 -8.86
N ARG A 69 -13.27 24.04 -10.14
CA ARG A 69 -12.45 24.56 -11.25
C ARG A 69 -12.23 26.08 -11.15
N GLY A 70 -10.97 26.49 -11.02
CA GLY A 70 -10.55 27.89 -10.85
C GLY A 70 -10.49 28.38 -9.39
N ASN A 71 -10.76 27.54 -8.41
CA ASN A 71 -10.69 27.83 -6.97
C ASN A 71 -9.81 26.83 -6.20
N GLU A 72 -9.09 25.93 -6.88
CA GLU A 72 -8.31 24.85 -6.28
C GLU A 72 -7.24 25.38 -5.31
N ASP A 73 -6.64 26.54 -5.61
CA ASP A 73 -5.64 27.20 -4.76
C ASP A 73 -6.16 27.56 -3.36
N LYS A 74 -7.47 27.76 -3.20
CA LYS A 74 -8.07 28.12 -1.91
C LYS A 74 -8.17 26.95 -0.94
N VAL A 75 -8.12 25.73 -1.47
CA VAL A 75 -8.43 24.49 -0.73
C VAL A 75 -7.34 23.43 -0.93
N SER A 76 -6.18 23.81 -1.45
CA SER A 76 -5.09 22.89 -1.73
C SER A 76 -3.85 23.16 -0.89
N TYR A 77 -3.04 22.12 -0.75
CA TYR A 77 -1.75 22.15 -0.09
C TYR A 77 -0.64 21.69 -1.05
N ASP A 78 0.55 22.19 -0.78
CA ASP A 78 1.79 21.71 -1.37
C ASP A 78 2.06 20.28 -0.87
N PRO A 79 2.17 19.27 -1.75
CA PRO A 79 2.40 17.87 -1.36
C PRO A 79 3.70 17.69 -0.56
N GLU A 80 4.67 18.59 -0.67
CA GLU A 80 5.92 18.50 0.10
C GLU A 80 5.77 19.01 1.54
N LYS A 81 4.65 19.67 1.88
CA LYS A 81 4.44 20.37 3.15
C LYS A 81 3.26 19.82 3.95
N ILE A 82 2.83 18.60 3.67
CA ILE A 82 1.77 17.92 4.41
C ILE A 82 2.32 16.70 5.17
N PHE A 83 1.54 16.23 6.13
CA PHE A 83 1.80 14.97 6.79
C PHE A 83 0.96 13.86 6.15
N TYR A 84 1.63 12.87 5.57
CA TYR A 84 0.98 11.71 4.97
C TYR A 84 0.68 10.64 6.02
N TYR A 85 -0.53 10.09 5.99
CA TYR A 85 -0.86 8.82 6.64
C TYR A 85 -0.76 7.69 5.62
N PRO A 86 -0.65 6.41 6.05
CA PRO A 86 -0.96 5.31 5.14
C PRO A 86 -2.39 5.53 4.61
N PRO A 87 -2.66 5.32 3.31
CA PRO A 87 -3.97 5.63 2.74
C PRO A 87 -5.14 4.91 3.42
N ILE A 88 -4.89 3.75 4.05
CA ILE A 88 -5.83 3.09 4.95
C ILE A 88 -5.12 2.90 6.30
N THR A 89 -5.63 3.54 7.36
CA THR A 89 -5.02 3.48 8.71
C THR A 89 -5.51 2.32 9.57
N ASN A 90 -6.65 1.74 9.23
CA ASN A 90 -7.38 0.75 10.04
C ASN A 90 -7.97 -0.38 9.16
N PRO A 91 -7.17 -1.03 8.30
CA PRO A 91 -7.67 -2.18 7.56
C PRO A 91 -8.04 -3.29 8.55
N GLU A 92 -9.10 -4.05 8.26
CA GLU A 92 -9.42 -5.20 9.10
C GLU A 92 -8.42 -6.34 8.85
N LYS A 93 -7.99 -6.51 7.60
CA LYS A 93 -7.04 -7.53 7.18
C LYS A 93 -6.01 -6.94 6.20
N ILE A 94 -4.74 -7.31 6.40
CA ILE A 94 -3.64 -7.04 5.48
C ILE A 94 -3.06 -8.39 5.07
N PHE A 95 -3.45 -8.88 3.90
CA PHE A 95 -2.93 -10.13 3.36
C PHE A 95 -1.68 -9.89 2.54
N LEU A 96 -0.70 -10.77 2.65
CA LEU A 96 0.53 -10.72 1.87
C LEU A 96 0.81 -12.08 1.26
N LEU A 97 1.34 -12.07 0.04
CA LEU A 97 1.76 -13.27 -0.66
C LEU A 97 3.25 -13.52 -0.48
N ALA A 98 3.58 -14.73 -0.04
CA ALA A 98 4.95 -15.23 -0.10
C ALA A 98 5.23 -15.83 -1.49
N VAL A 99 6.39 -15.51 -2.06
CA VAL A 99 6.94 -16.16 -3.27
C VAL A 99 5.98 -16.08 -4.48
N ASN A 100 5.50 -14.89 -4.82
CA ASN A 100 4.59 -14.70 -5.96
C ASN A 100 5.27 -14.25 -7.27
N TYR A 101 6.60 -14.22 -7.34
CA TYR A 101 7.34 -13.89 -8.57
C TYR A 101 8.31 -15.01 -8.92
N LYS A 102 8.27 -15.50 -10.16
CA LYS A 102 9.06 -16.67 -10.60
C LYS A 102 10.56 -16.45 -10.39
N ALA A 103 11.06 -15.26 -10.73
CA ALA A 103 12.47 -14.93 -10.59
C ALA A 103 12.88 -14.80 -9.10
N HIS A 104 12.00 -14.29 -8.24
CA HIS A 104 12.25 -14.19 -6.80
C HIS A 104 12.33 -15.58 -6.12
N GLY A 105 11.45 -16.51 -6.50
CA GLY A 105 11.53 -17.91 -6.03
C GLY A 105 12.87 -18.55 -6.39
N LYS A 106 13.31 -18.39 -7.65
CA LYS A 106 14.62 -18.91 -8.12
C LYS A 106 15.79 -18.27 -7.36
N GLU A 107 15.77 -16.96 -7.16
CA GLU A 107 16.83 -16.22 -6.46
C GLU A 107 17.00 -16.71 -5.00
N THR A 108 15.90 -17.12 -4.36
CA THR A 108 15.89 -17.60 -2.98
C THR A 108 15.94 -19.14 -2.86
N ASN A 109 16.16 -19.86 -3.97
CA ASN A 109 16.12 -21.33 -4.05
C ASN A 109 14.81 -21.96 -3.52
N ASN A 110 13.68 -21.27 -3.68
CA ASN A 110 12.36 -21.78 -3.34
C ASN A 110 11.54 -22.06 -4.61
N GLU A 111 11.02 -23.28 -4.72
CA GLU A 111 10.00 -23.56 -5.74
C GLU A 111 8.71 -22.80 -5.39
N PRO A 112 8.02 -22.19 -6.38
CA PRO A 112 6.73 -21.59 -6.13
C PRO A 112 5.74 -22.61 -5.54
N PRO A 113 4.92 -22.22 -4.57
CA PRO A 113 3.89 -23.09 -4.04
C PRO A 113 2.85 -23.41 -5.13
N LYS A 114 2.09 -24.50 -4.96
CA LYS A 114 1.02 -24.90 -5.90
C LYS A 114 -0.21 -24.00 -5.82
N GLU A 115 -0.38 -23.32 -4.70
CA GLU A 115 -1.48 -22.40 -4.39
C GLU A 115 -0.89 -21.16 -3.70
N PRO A 116 -1.61 -20.01 -3.68
CA PRO A 116 -1.14 -18.81 -2.99
C PRO A 116 -0.74 -19.08 -1.53
N TYR A 117 0.50 -18.76 -1.16
CA TYR A 117 0.97 -18.92 0.22
C TYR A 117 0.86 -17.58 0.96
N ILE A 118 -0.11 -17.49 1.87
CA ILE A 118 -0.55 -16.23 2.47
C ILE A 118 -0.06 -16.09 3.90
N PHE A 119 0.39 -14.89 4.25
CA PHE A 119 0.59 -14.45 5.63
C PHE A 119 -0.04 -13.06 5.85
N THR A 120 0.11 -12.51 7.05
CA THR A 120 -0.49 -11.23 7.43
C THR A 120 0.52 -10.29 8.06
N LYS A 121 0.27 -8.99 7.91
CA LYS A 121 0.86 -7.93 8.75
C LYS A 121 -0.27 -7.25 9.52
N PHE A 122 0.10 -6.58 10.60
CA PHE A 122 -0.84 -5.95 11.51
C PHE A 122 -0.80 -4.43 11.35
N SER A 123 -1.87 -3.76 11.77
CA SER A 123 -2.02 -2.30 11.60
C SER A 123 -0.98 -1.47 12.36
N ASN A 124 -0.34 -2.02 13.41
CA ASN A 124 0.79 -1.35 14.10
C ASN A 124 2.00 -1.14 13.18
N ALA A 125 2.16 -1.96 12.14
CA ALA A 125 3.27 -1.85 11.20
C ALA A 125 3.08 -0.72 10.17
N LEU A 126 1.86 -0.20 9.99
CA LEU A 126 1.52 0.73 8.91
C LEU A 126 2.12 2.12 9.15
N ILE A 127 2.80 2.64 8.13
CA ILE A 127 3.24 4.03 8.05
C ILE A 127 3.01 4.60 6.66
N GLY A 128 2.88 5.93 6.58
CA GLY A 128 2.68 6.67 5.34
C GLY A 128 3.97 7.01 4.61
N HIS A 129 3.82 7.75 3.51
CA HIS A 129 4.93 8.33 2.77
C HIS A 129 5.72 9.34 3.62
N ASN A 130 7.04 9.39 3.44
CA ASN A 130 8.01 10.21 4.18
C ASN A 130 8.00 10.02 5.71
N GLN A 131 7.50 8.89 6.20
CA GLN A 131 7.57 8.52 7.62
C GLN A 131 8.76 7.60 7.92
N PRO A 132 9.28 7.60 9.15
CA PRO A 132 10.43 6.78 9.52
C PRO A 132 10.07 5.29 9.62
N ILE A 133 10.93 4.44 9.07
CA ILE A 133 10.98 3.01 9.41
C ILE A 133 11.94 2.86 10.58
N LEU A 134 11.49 2.29 11.68
CA LEU A 134 12.33 1.99 12.82
C LEU A 134 13.23 0.81 12.47
N TYR A 135 14.54 1.02 12.54
CA TYR A 135 15.55 -0.03 12.51
C TYR A 135 15.58 -0.67 13.91
N PRO A 136 15.00 -1.87 14.10
CA PRO A 136 14.69 -2.35 15.43
C PRO A 136 15.93 -2.89 16.12
N LYS A 137 15.98 -2.81 17.45
CA LYS A 137 17.02 -3.49 18.26
C LYS A 137 16.96 -5.01 18.09
N ALA A 138 15.79 -5.52 17.76
CA ALA A 138 15.55 -6.95 17.64
C ALA A 138 16.27 -7.59 16.45
N SER A 139 16.45 -6.89 15.31
CA SER A 139 16.93 -7.48 14.05
C SER A 139 18.15 -6.78 13.51
N ASN A 140 19.05 -7.53 12.85
CA ASN A 140 20.19 -7.00 12.11
C ASN A 140 20.15 -7.33 10.61
N LYS A 141 19.08 -7.97 10.14
CA LYS A 141 18.85 -8.33 8.73
C LYS A 141 17.52 -7.77 8.24
N VAL A 142 17.42 -6.45 8.25
CA VAL A 142 16.27 -5.70 7.76
C VAL A 142 16.32 -5.64 6.24
N ASP A 143 15.24 -6.03 5.60
CA ASP A 143 15.13 -6.19 4.15
C ASP A 143 13.92 -5.41 3.61
N TYR A 144 13.90 -5.16 2.31
CA TYR A 144 12.87 -4.41 1.59
C TYR A 144 12.23 -5.27 0.51
N GLU A 145 10.98 -4.97 0.18
CA GLU A 145 10.20 -5.74 -0.77
C GLU A 145 9.14 -4.81 -1.40
N VAL A 146 9.40 -4.22 -2.57
CA VAL A 146 8.34 -3.44 -3.27
C VAL A 146 7.24 -4.38 -3.75
N GLU A 147 5.99 -4.03 -3.47
CA GLU A 147 4.83 -4.81 -3.86
C GLU A 147 3.70 -3.91 -4.36
N LEU A 148 2.93 -4.42 -5.33
CA LEU A 148 1.65 -3.82 -5.70
C LEU A 148 0.61 -4.25 -4.66
N ALA A 149 -0.03 -3.28 -3.99
CA ALA A 149 -1.14 -3.55 -3.09
C ALA A 149 -2.47 -3.25 -3.77
N VAL A 150 -3.41 -4.19 -3.63
CA VAL A 150 -4.81 -4.07 -4.06
C VAL A 150 -5.67 -3.70 -2.87
N ILE A 151 -6.50 -2.68 -3.02
CA ILE A 151 -7.45 -2.24 -2.00
C ILE A 151 -8.84 -2.77 -2.35
N ILE A 152 -9.45 -3.50 -1.43
CA ILE A 152 -10.82 -3.99 -1.61
C ILE A 152 -11.81 -2.84 -1.44
N GLY A 153 -12.73 -2.71 -2.39
CA GLY A 153 -13.78 -1.68 -2.43
C GLY A 153 -15.15 -2.15 -2.03
N LYS A 154 -15.38 -3.46 -2.00
CA LYS A 154 -16.71 -4.03 -1.77
C LYS A 154 -16.64 -5.27 -0.89
N LYS A 155 -17.64 -5.42 -0.02
CA LYS A 155 -17.78 -6.62 0.80
C LYS A 155 -18.09 -7.84 -0.07
N GLY A 156 -17.35 -8.93 0.09
CA GLY A 156 -17.55 -10.16 -0.69
C GLY A 156 -16.98 -11.41 -0.02
N LYS A 157 -17.53 -12.57 -0.36
CA LYS A 157 -17.07 -13.91 0.05
C LYS A 157 -17.37 -14.88 -1.10
N TYR A 158 -16.50 -15.86 -1.34
CA TYR A 158 -16.59 -16.79 -2.47
C TYR A 158 -16.70 -16.04 -3.81
N ILE A 159 -15.85 -15.04 -3.99
CA ILE A 159 -15.80 -14.19 -5.18
C ILE A 159 -15.18 -15.03 -6.30
N ARG A 160 -15.90 -15.20 -7.41
CA ARG A 160 -15.36 -15.86 -8.60
C ARG A 160 -14.38 -14.95 -9.33
N LYS A 161 -13.35 -15.54 -9.95
CA LYS A 161 -12.30 -14.84 -10.71
C LYS A 161 -12.85 -13.76 -11.66
N GLU A 162 -13.92 -14.05 -12.40
CA GLU A 162 -14.50 -13.13 -13.40
C GLU A 162 -15.17 -11.90 -12.79
N ARG A 163 -15.48 -11.94 -11.49
CA ARG A 163 -16.14 -10.84 -10.77
C ARG A 163 -15.18 -10.01 -9.95
N VAL A 164 -13.91 -10.39 -9.85
CA VAL A 164 -12.94 -9.75 -8.95
C VAL A 164 -12.82 -8.24 -9.20
N SER A 165 -12.85 -7.81 -10.45
CA SER A 165 -12.76 -6.39 -10.81
C SER A 165 -13.86 -5.55 -10.16
N ASP A 166 -15.05 -6.10 -9.86
CA ASP A 166 -16.14 -5.42 -9.15
C ASP A 166 -15.81 -5.13 -7.68
N TYR A 167 -14.87 -5.89 -7.09
CA TYR A 167 -14.51 -5.81 -5.68
C TYR A 167 -13.25 -5.00 -5.42
N VAL A 168 -12.48 -4.65 -6.46
CA VAL A 168 -11.30 -3.80 -6.33
C VAL A 168 -11.73 -2.33 -6.32
N PHE A 169 -11.22 -1.57 -5.36
CA PHE A 169 -11.31 -0.11 -5.32
C PHE A 169 -10.19 0.52 -6.15
N GLY A 170 -8.96 0.08 -5.90
CA GLY A 170 -7.78 0.65 -6.54
C GLY A 170 -6.50 -0.01 -6.06
N TYR A 171 -5.38 0.66 -6.36
CA TYR A 171 -4.04 0.16 -6.17
C TYR A 171 -3.15 1.18 -5.47
N THR A 172 -2.19 0.72 -4.69
CA THR A 172 -1.18 1.57 -4.03
C THR A 172 0.17 0.86 -4.00
N VAL A 173 1.24 1.59 -3.65
CA VAL A 173 2.56 0.99 -3.41
C VAL A 173 2.60 0.48 -1.96
N PHE A 174 3.16 -0.70 -1.78
CA PHE A 174 3.45 -1.28 -0.48
C PHE A 174 4.93 -1.68 -0.43
N ASN A 175 5.55 -1.54 0.74
CA ASN A 175 6.90 -2.04 0.99
C ASN A 175 6.86 -3.06 2.14
N ASP A 176 7.05 -4.33 1.84
CA ASP A 176 7.00 -5.41 2.84
C ASP A 176 8.35 -5.55 3.58
N ILE A 177 8.60 -4.66 4.54
CA ILE A 177 9.83 -4.69 5.34
C ILE A 177 9.91 -6.02 6.11
N SER A 178 11.04 -6.69 5.94
CA SER A 178 11.25 -8.06 6.38
C SER A 178 12.46 -8.20 7.28
N TYR A 179 12.29 -8.83 8.43
CA TYR A 179 13.33 -9.05 9.44
C TYR A 179 13.85 -10.49 9.31
N ARG A 180 14.79 -10.72 8.41
CA ARG A 180 15.12 -12.08 7.93
C ARG A 180 15.69 -13.00 9.01
N ASP A 181 16.49 -12.47 9.94
CA ASP A 181 17.00 -13.23 11.07
C ASP A 181 15.89 -13.64 12.07
N LYS A 182 14.73 -12.99 12.00
CA LYS A 182 13.54 -13.36 12.78
C LYS A 182 12.57 -14.22 12.00
N GLN A 183 12.49 -14.06 10.68
CA GLN A 183 11.60 -14.82 9.81
C GLN A 183 11.93 -16.32 9.83
N PHE A 184 13.21 -16.68 9.77
CA PHE A 184 13.65 -18.08 9.71
C PHE A 184 13.94 -18.64 11.11
N PRO A 185 13.23 -19.68 11.57
CA PRO A 185 13.58 -20.40 12.79
C PRO A 185 14.78 -21.35 12.59
N SER A 186 15.44 -21.76 13.67
CA SER A 186 16.50 -22.77 13.65
C SER A 186 15.97 -24.18 13.42
N GLU A 187 14.71 -24.43 13.78
CA GLU A 187 14.00 -25.68 13.57
C GLU A 187 12.77 -25.40 12.70
N MET A 188 12.51 -26.24 11.69
CA MET A 188 11.42 -26.07 10.73
C MET A 188 10.23 -27.05 10.86
N PRO A 189 9.85 -27.57 12.05
CA PRO A 189 8.63 -28.39 12.14
C PRO A 189 7.35 -27.55 12.09
N TYR A 190 7.42 -26.22 12.30
CA TYR A 190 6.26 -25.33 12.45
C TYR A 190 6.14 -24.22 11.39
N GLY A 191 7.01 -24.23 10.37
CA GLY A 191 7.05 -23.20 9.32
C GLY A 191 7.73 -21.90 9.74
N MET A 192 7.58 -20.85 8.92
CA MET A 192 8.26 -19.56 9.13
C MET A 192 7.66 -18.76 10.29
N ARG A 193 8.49 -17.98 10.97
CA ARG A 193 8.08 -17.06 12.06
C ARG A 193 7.56 -15.74 11.50
N TRP A 194 6.49 -15.80 10.70
CA TRP A 194 5.93 -14.63 9.99
C TRP A 194 5.63 -13.44 10.90
N VAL A 195 5.08 -13.68 12.09
CA VAL A 195 4.73 -12.61 13.05
C VAL A 195 5.95 -11.74 13.40
N HIS A 196 7.09 -12.34 13.77
CA HIS A 196 8.29 -11.56 14.09
C HIS A 196 9.03 -11.12 12.84
N GLY A 197 9.01 -11.93 11.78
CA GLY A 197 9.70 -11.64 10.52
C GLY A 197 9.05 -10.51 9.72
N LYS A 198 7.76 -10.23 9.93
CA LYS A 198 6.98 -9.28 9.12
C LYS A 198 6.14 -8.29 9.95
N GLY A 199 5.86 -8.55 11.23
CA GLY A 199 4.86 -7.80 12.00
C GLY A 199 5.37 -6.68 12.92
N MET A 200 6.67 -6.33 12.89
CA MET A 200 7.19 -5.27 13.75
C MET A 200 6.69 -3.88 13.34
N ASP A 201 6.66 -2.96 14.30
CA ASP A 201 6.23 -1.57 14.09
C ASP A 201 6.94 -0.93 12.90
N THR A 202 6.21 -0.07 12.18
CA THR A 202 6.67 0.64 10.98
C THR A 202 7.12 -0.24 9.80
N GLY A 203 6.99 -1.57 9.91
CA GLY A 203 7.42 -2.53 8.90
C GLY A 203 6.48 -2.71 7.70
N ALA A 204 5.42 -1.91 7.59
CA ALA A 204 4.46 -1.92 6.48
C ALA A 204 4.22 -0.51 5.89
N PRO A 205 5.24 0.18 5.35
CA PRO A 205 5.01 1.40 4.59
C PRO A 205 4.02 1.18 3.43
N MET A 206 3.06 2.09 3.29
CA MET A 206 2.05 2.04 2.24
C MET A 206 1.67 3.45 1.77
N GLY A 207 1.53 3.66 0.46
CA GLY A 207 1.13 4.95 -0.11
C GLY A 207 1.84 5.28 -1.43
N PRO A 208 2.04 6.57 -1.75
CA PRO A 208 1.58 7.76 -1.03
C PRO A 208 0.05 8.00 -1.10
N TRP A 209 -0.62 7.32 -2.04
CA TRP A 209 -2.06 7.42 -2.29
C TRP A 209 -2.58 6.12 -2.93
N ILE A 210 -3.89 5.99 -3.00
CA ILE A 210 -4.60 4.98 -3.78
C ILE A 210 -4.95 5.57 -5.14
N VAL A 211 -4.63 4.86 -6.22
CA VAL A 211 -5.13 5.15 -7.57
C VAL A 211 -6.32 4.25 -7.84
N THR A 212 -7.46 4.83 -8.23
CA THR A 212 -8.69 4.06 -8.48
C THR A 212 -8.51 3.13 -9.67
N LYS A 213 -9.23 2.00 -9.67
CA LYS A 213 -9.04 0.94 -10.68
C LYS A 213 -9.29 1.40 -12.12
N ASP A 214 -10.17 2.38 -12.33
CA ASP A 214 -10.53 2.92 -13.64
C ASP A 214 -9.38 3.70 -14.29
N GLU A 215 -8.47 4.24 -13.48
CA GLU A 215 -7.26 4.93 -13.95
C GLU A 215 -6.12 3.94 -14.29
N ILE A 216 -6.27 2.66 -13.91
CA ILE A 216 -5.33 1.58 -14.22
C ILE A 216 -6.10 0.40 -14.83
N PRO A 217 -6.47 0.47 -16.13
CA PRO A 217 -7.25 -0.57 -16.80
C PRO A 217 -6.56 -1.94 -16.81
N ASN A 218 -5.22 -1.95 -16.87
CA ASN A 218 -4.40 -3.16 -16.81
C ASN A 218 -3.30 -3.01 -15.75
N PRO A 219 -3.45 -3.60 -14.55
CA PRO A 219 -2.45 -3.50 -13.49
C PRO A 219 -1.17 -4.32 -13.79
N TYR A 220 -1.20 -5.24 -14.76
CA TYR A 220 -0.04 -6.09 -15.07
C TYR A 220 1.04 -5.38 -15.90
N GLU A 221 0.71 -4.26 -16.55
CA GLU A 221 1.66 -3.39 -17.24
C GLU A 221 2.47 -2.49 -16.28
N LEU A 222 2.14 -2.50 -14.99
CA LEU A 222 2.81 -1.66 -14.01
C LEU A 222 4.23 -2.17 -13.79
N ARG A 223 5.21 -1.28 -13.97
CA ARG A 223 6.60 -1.51 -13.57
C ARG A 223 6.77 -1.19 -12.09
N LEU A 224 7.42 -2.09 -11.36
CA LEU A 224 7.78 -1.96 -9.96
C LEU A 224 9.30 -1.75 -9.88
N THR A 225 9.74 -0.68 -9.24
CA THR A 225 11.15 -0.39 -9.03
C THR A 225 11.38 -0.02 -7.57
N LEU A 226 12.44 -0.55 -6.96
CA LEU A 226 12.87 -0.15 -5.62
C LEU A 226 14.32 0.33 -5.65
N ARG A 227 14.56 1.49 -5.04
CA ARG A 227 15.89 2.07 -4.85
C ARG A 227 16.22 2.18 -3.36
N VAL A 228 17.48 1.94 -3.03
CA VAL A 228 18.05 2.24 -1.71
C VAL A 228 19.20 3.22 -1.90
N ASN A 229 19.10 4.41 -1.33
CA ASN A 229 20.05 5.52 -1.52
C ASN A 229 20.36 5.81 -3.01
N GLY A 230 19.34 5.70 -3.87
CA GLY A 230 19.45 5.88 -5.32
C GLY A 230 19.95 4.65 -6.11
N GLU A 231 20.47 3.61 -5.46
CA GLU A 231 20.84 2.34 -6.11
C GLU A 231 19.58 1.51 -6.39
N VAL A 232 19.29 1.22 -7.66
CA VAL A 232 18.19 0.30 -8.03
C VAL A 232 18.53 -1.11 -7.53
N ARG A 233 17.62 -1.69 -6.75
CA ARG A 233 17.76 -3.04 -6.18
C ARG A 233 16.70 -4.02 -6.65
N GLN A 234 15.50 -3.55 -6.93
CA GLN A 234 14.43 -4.35 -7.56
C GLN A 234 13.91 -3.62 -8.79
N ASP A 235 13.63 -4.35 -9.86
CA ASP A 235 13.10 -3.81 -11.11
C ASP A 235 12.41 -4.92 -11.91
N ALA A 236 11.08 -4.86 -12.02
CA ALA A 236 10.27 -5.88 -12.68
C ALA A 236 8.91 -5.32 -13.10
N TYR A 237 8.09 -6.16 -13.73
CA TYR A 237 6.71 -5.84 -14.07
C TYR A 237 5.72 -6.69 -13.28
N ALA A 238 4.53 -6.15 -13.00
CA ALA A 238 3.46 -6.88 -12.34
C ALA A 238 2.98 -8.12 -13.15
N GLU A 239 3.23 -8.15 -14.47
CA GLU A 239 2.96 -9.32 -15.31
C GLU A 239 3.77 -10.57 -14.91
N ASP A 240 4.87 -10.42 -14.19
CA ASP A 240 5.72 -11.54 -13.75
C ASP A 240 5.15 -12.30 -12.55
N MET A 241 4.04 -11.82 -11.96
CA MET A 241 3.34 -12.52 -10.89
C MET A 241 2.92 -13.93 -11.30
N ILE A 242 3.11 -14.89 -10.40
CA ILE A 242 2.73 -16.30 -10.59
C ILE A 242 1.21 -16.43 -10.46
N PHE A 243 0.68 -16.02 -9.33
CA PHE A 243 -0.75 -15.92 -9.05
C PHE A 243 -1.22 -14.51 -9.36
N LYS A 244 -2.24 -14.42 -10.22
CA LYS A 244 -2.81 -13.15 -10.66
C LYS A 244 -3.79 -12.59 -9.63
N ILE A 245 -4.05 -11.28 -9.67
CA ILE A 245 -4.88 -10.57 -8.67
C ILE A 245 -6.25 -11.22 -8.50
N ASP A 246 -6.81 -11.69 -9.60
CA ASP A 246 -8.09 -12.38 -9.65
C ASP A 246 -8.05 -13.77 -9.01
N GLU A 247 -6.99 -14.54 -9.23
CA GLU A 247 -6.73 -15.82 -8.52
C GLU A 247 -6.51 -15.62 -7.03
N ILE A 248 -5.78 -14.57 -6.64
CA ILE A 248 -5.51 -14.22 -5.24
C ILE A 248 -6.80 -13.90 -4.50
N ILE A 249 -7.64 -13.03 -5.08
CA ILE A 249 -8.89 -12.61 -4.46
C ILE A 249 -9.90 -13.77 -4.41
N GLU A 250 -9.98 -14.58 -5.45
CA GLU A 250 -10.80 -15.80 -5.44
C GLU A 250 -10.35 -16.75 -4.32
N TYR A 251 -9.05 -17.04 -4.24
CA TYR A 251 -8.47 -17.89 -3.21
C TYR A 251 -8.75 -17.37 -1.80
N LEU A 252 -8.41 -16.10 -1.52
CA LEU A 252 -8.62 -15.48 -0.21
C LEU A 252 -10.10 -15.46 0.17
N SER A 253 -10.97 -15.10 -0.77
CA SER A 253 -12.40 -14.97 -0.48
C SER A 253 -13.10 -16.32 -0.26
N ASN A 254 -12.44 -17.43 -0.58
CA ASN A 254 -12.94 -18.78 -0.30
C ASN A 254 -12.91 -19.07 1.21
N GLY A 255 -14.00 -18.73 1.89
CA GLY A 255 -14.13 -18.91 3.34
C GLY A 255 -13.87 -17.66 4.16
N ILE A 256 -13.22 -16.64 3.61
CA ILE A 256 -12.99 -15.33 4.26
C ILE A 256 -13.83 -14.24 3.61
N THR A 257 -14.55 -13.46 4.40
CA THR A 257 -15.22 -12.25 3.88
C THR A 257 -14.22 -11.12 3.77
N LEU A 258 -13.97 -10.67 2.53
CA LEU A 258 -13.26 -9.43 2.25
C LEU A 258 -14.19 -8.24 2.46
N LYS A 259 -13.66 -7.13 2.94
CA LYS A 259 -14.38 -5.90 3.27
C LYS A 259 -13.70 -4.67 2.65
N PRO A 260 -14.45 -3.59 2.41
CA PRO A 260 -13.88 -2.30 2.03
C PRO A 260 -12.70 -1.90 2.92
N GLY A 261 -11.59 -1.51 2.30
CA GLY A 261 -10.35 -1.13 2.97
C GLY A 261 -9.43 -2.29 3.36
N ASP A 262 -9.83 -3.57 3.17
CA ASP A 262 -8.87 -4.67 3.27
C ASP A 262 -7.76 -4.50 2.22
N VAL A 263 -6.53 -4.83 2.61
CA VAL A 263 -5.33 -4.67 1.79
C VAL A 263 -4.79 -6.05 1.40
N ILE A 264 -4.46 -6.22 0.13
CA ILE A 264 -3.81 -7.42 -0.40
C ILE A 264 -2.51 -7.01 -1.09
N SER A 265 -1.38 -7.31 -0.46
CA SER A 265 -0.04 -7.13 -1.01
C SER A 265 0.35 -8.37 -1.82
N THR A 266 0.73 -8.16 -3.08
CA THR A 266 0.75 -9.22 -4.10
C THR A 266 2.08 -9.96 -4.22
N GLY A 267 3.02 -9.75 -3.30
CA GLY A 267 4.36 -10.32 -3.37
C GLY A 267 5.36 -9.40 -4.09
N THR A 268 6.64 -9.73 -3.94
CA THR A 268 7.76 -8.90 -4.38
C THR A 268 8.58 -9.53 -5.51
N PRO A 269 9.12 -8.73 -6.45
CA PRO A 269 10.06 -9.21 -7.48
C PRO A 269 11.45 -9.58 -6.92
N PRO A 270 12.35 -10.18 -7.72
CA PRO A 270 13.72 -10.46 -7.29
C PRO A 270 14.50 -9.18 -6.93
N GLY A 271 15.64 -9.35 -6.25
CA GLY A 271 16.54 -8.26 -5.85
C GLY A 271 16.46 -7.90 -4.36
N VAL A 272 15.90 -8.79 -3.55
CA VAL A 272 15.82 -8.61 -2.10
C VAL A 272 17.20 -8.68 -1.45
N GLY A 273 17.37 -8.00 -0.32
CA GLY A 273 18.58 -8.01 0.50
C GLY A 273 18.97 -9.41 0.96
N LEU A 274 18.00 -10.31 1.23
CA LEU A 274 18.28 -11.71 1.59
C LEU A 274 19.16 -12.44 0.57
N ALA A 275 18.89 -12.23 -0.72
CA ALA A 275 19.58 -12.92 -1.80
C ALA A 275 20.96 -12.32 -2.11
N SER A 276 21.07 -11.00 -2.03
CA SER A 276 22.32 -10.27 -2.28
C SER A 276 23.23 -10.17 -1.05
N GLY A 277 22.70 -10.42 0.15
CA GLY A 277 23.36 -10.12 1.43
C GLY A 277 23.38 -8.62 1.79
N LYS A 278 22.78 -7.75 0.97
CA LYS A 278 22.76 -6.29 1.17
C LYS A 278 21.51 -5.87 1.96
N PHE A 279 21.55 -6.03 3.27
CA PHE A 279 20.50 -5.55 4.18
C PHE A 279 20.54 -4.04 4.40
N LEU A 280 19.40 -3.49 4.80
CA LEU A 280 19.25 -2.08 5.18
C LEU A 280 19.99 -1.76 6.48
N LYS A 281 20.31 -0.49 6.67
CA LYS A 281 20.91 0.08 7.88
C LYS A 281 20.19 1.36 8.28
N ALA A 282 20.31 1.74 9.55
CA ALA A 282 19.87 3.07 9.98
C ALA A 282 20.52 4.16 9.13
N GLY A 283 19.74 5.15 8.69
CA GLY A 283 20.15 6.21 7.77
C GLY A 283 19.86 5.93 6.28
N ASP A 284 19.58 4.68 5.91
CA ASP A 284 19.22 4.36 4.52
C ASP A 284 17.86 4.99 4.15
N VAL A 285 17.74 5.42 2.90
CA VAL A 285 16.50 5.92 2.29
C VAL A 285 16.03 4.90 1.26
N ILE A 286 14.76 4.51 1.34
CA ILE A 286 14.11 3.61 0.40
C ILE A 286 13.09 4.38 -0.43
N GLU A 287 13.09 4.15 -1.73
CA GLU A 287 12.07 4.61 -2.66
C GLU A 287 11.49 3.42 -3.41
N ALA A 288 10.27 3.03 -3.06
CA ALA A 288 9.48 2.05 -3.78
C ALA A 288 8.57 2.78 -4.76
N GLU A 289 8.68 2.48 -6.05
CA GLU A 289 7.96 3.15 -7.12
C GLU A 289 7.16 2.14 -7.93
N ILE A 290 5.91 2.51 -8.24
CA ILE A 290 5.10 1.79 -9.21
C ILE A 290 4.61 2.77 -10.26
N SER A 291 4.92 2.49 -11.53
CA SER A 291 4.53 3.33 -12.66
C SER A 291 3.02 3.64 -12.63
N LYS A 292 2.59 4.84 -13.05
CA LYS A 292 1.19 5.33 -12.97
C LYS A 292 0.64 5.53 -11.54
N ILE A 293 1.20 4.87 -10.51
CA ILE A 293 0.82 5.08 -9.11
C ILE A 293 1.64 6.24 -8.52
N GLY A 294 2.92 6.04 -8.25
CA GLY A 294 3.79 7.04 -7.64
C GLY A 294 4.94 6.42 -6.86
N VAL A 295 5.62 7.25 -6.07
CA VAL A 295 6.77 6.86 -5.24
C VAL A 295 6.40 6.88 -3.77
N LEU A 296 6.58 5.75 -3.09
CA LEU A 296 6.58 5.62 -1.64
C LEU A 296 8.01 5.73 -1.13
N ARG A 297 8.31 6.82 -0.42
CA ARG A 297 9.63 7.11 0.12
C ARG A 297 9.60 7.02 1.63
N ASN A 298 10.55 6.30 2.22
CA ASN A 298 10.72 6.20 3.67
C ASN A 298 12.21 6.16 4.00
N TYR A 299 12.57 6.41 5.26
CA TYR A 299 13.95 6.43 5.72
C TYR A 299 14.10 5.68 7.04
N LEU A 300 15.23 5.02 7.24
CA LEU A 300 15.47 4.22 8.43
C LEU A 300 16.02 5.08 9.56
N VAL A 301 15.39 4.99 10.73
CA VAL A 301 15.83 5.64 11.97
C VAL A 301 16.13 4.55 12.99
N LYS A 302 17.25 4.67 13.71
CA LYS A 302 17.58 3.71 14.76
C LYS A 302 16.55 3.81 15.89
N GLU A 303 16.02 2.67 16.32
CA GLU A 303 15.14 2.60 17.48
C GLU A 303 15.93 2.92 18.77
N GLU A 304 15.41 3.87 19.57
CA GLU A 304 16.03 4.34 20.82
C GLU A 304 15.81 3.41 22.02
#